data_AF-A0A5R8WJ47-F1
#
_entry.id   AF-A0A5R8WJ47-F1
#
_cell.length_a   1.000
_cell.length_b   1.000
_cell.length_c   1.000
_cell.angle_alpha   90.00
_cell.angle_beta   90.00
_cell.angle_gamma   90.00
#
_symmetry.space_group_name_H-M   'P 1'
#
loop_
_entity.id
_entity.type
_entity.pdbx_description
1 polymer ?
#
loop_
_entity_poly.entity_id
_entity_poly.type
_entity_poly.pdbx_seq_one_letter_code
_entity_poly.pdbx_strand_id
1 'polypeptide(L)'
;MLVTTASGISPYDSGRWVINTPAGRHVLVNDGGAELYRILRHASTVEQAREVFNQSFQATLSAEAFDRLVQARFGGYAILQHDGPAVAQPEYIAGATQLLTPRAAGWLALPLVPLMRHRWYWGLLGAQVCFVGVVAAAVPMPTAPAAAYLVAAPLVCASWVVHELGHVAACAAAGVRHGGIGVGLYAYLFPVLYADVSNSWQAPRGVRLRVNAAGIFAQVLLASGLTVGYLATQLPALLLASVSIGVSAAWQLNPFLRSDGYWMLSDLSNTPNLHAAASQSARRAFSLAGFRACLAGRAKRPTRAELLLGVYGVLNRLVLVAVVLWMLSRHGQAIWELPLQLPALVRQAWQLHRWPQPQQLVALGFYAMWARFLVAQLVGRYRSYSLPAQPA
;
A
#
# COMPACT_ATOMS: atom_id res chain seq x y z
N MET A 1 -32.66 2.63 12.23
CA MET A 1 -31.44 2.54 11.40
C MET A 1 -30.84 1.18 11.63
N LEU A 2 -30.62 0.40 10.57
CA LEU A 2 -30.00 -0.93 10.69
C LEU A 2 -28.46 -0.87 10.64
N VAL A 3 -27.93 0.31 10.35
CA VAL A 3 -26.51 0.64 10.22
C VAL A 3 -26.05 1.47 11.42
N THR A 4 -24.79 1.35 11.81
CA THR A 4 -24.17 2.17 12.84
C THR A 4 -24.08 3.64 12.41
N THR A 5 -24.39 4.56 13.34
CA THR A 5 -24.43 6.02 13.09
C THR A 5 -23.05 6.61 12.76
N ALA A 6 -21.98 5.96 13.22
CA ALA A 6 -20.60 6.36 12.97
C ALA A 6 -20.04 5.86 11.62
N SER A 7 -20.80 5.05 10.88
CA SER A 7 -20.46 4.71 9.50
C SER A 7 -20.95 5.78 8.52
N GLY A 8 -20.25 5.93 7.42
CA GLY A 8 -20.60 6.87 6.35
C GLY A 8 -20.29 6.30 4.98
N ILE A 9 -20.78 6.95 3.93
CA ILE A 9 -20.53 6.56 2.55
C ILE A 9 -20.11 7.78 1.73
N SER A 10 -19.05 7.61 0.93
CA SER A 10 -18.46 8.65 0.08
C SER A 10 -18.18 8.08 -1.32
N PRO A 11 -18.27 8.89 -2.38
CA PRO A 11 -17.90 8.45 -3.72
C PRO A 11 -16.39 8.18 -3.79
N TYR A 12 -15.99 7.09 -4.45
CA TYR A 12 -14.59 6.72 -4.67
C TYR A 12 -14.15 7.07 -6.10
N ASP A 13 -14.88 6.55 -7.08
CA ASP A 13 -14.74 6.79 -8.52
C ASP A 13 -16.10 6.49 -9.20
N SER A 14 -16.22 6.70 -10.52
CA SER A 14 -17.45 6.39 -11.25
C SER A 14 -17.93 4.95 -11.00
N GLY A 15 -19.12 4.82 -10.43
CA GLY A 15 -19.77 3.55 -10.09
C GLY A 15 -19.23 2.83 -8.85
N ARG A 16 -18.38 3.49 -8.06
CA ARG A 16 -17.74 2.93 -6.86
C ARG A 16 -17.79 3.88 -5.69
N TRP A 17 -18.01 3.30 -4.52
CA TRP A 17 -18.22 4.01 -3.27
C TRP A 17 -17.37 3.39 -2.16
N VAL A 18 -16.97 4.19 -1.19
CA VAL A 18 -16.30 3.74 0.03
C VAL A 18 -17.23 3.96 1.20
N ILE A 19 -17.42 2.90 2.01
CA ILE A 19 -18.07 2.96 3.30
C ILE A 19 -16.98 3.04 4.38
N ASN A 20 -16.99 4.11 5.19
CA ASN A 20 -16.14 4.18 6.38
C ASN A 20 -16.82 3.51 7.56
N THR A 21 -16.07 2.75 8.34
CA THR A 21 -16.58 2.05 9.53
C THR A 21 -16.14 2.77 10.81
N PRO A 22 -16.83 2.57 11.94
CA PRO A 22 -16.46 3.18 13.22
C PRO A 22 -15.05 2.79 13.68
N ALA A 23 -14.59 1.60 13.28
CA ALA A 23 -13.24 1.11 13.55
C ALA A 23 -12.16 1.69 12.60
N GLY A 24 -12.47 2.74 11.84
CA GLY A 24 -11.55 3.39 10.90
C GLY A 24 -11.28 2.57 9.63
N ARG A 25 -12.13 1.57 9.31
CA ARG A 25 -11.96 0.76 8.09
C ARG A 25 -12.64 1.42 6.90
N HIS A 26 -12.17 1.06 5.71
CA HIS A 26 -12.80 1.45 4.45
C HIS A 26 -13.20 0.21 3.66
N VAL A 27 -14.48 0.10 3.30
CA VAL A 27 -15.03 -0.99 2.49
C VAL A 27 -15.47 -0.44 1.15
N LEU A 28 -14.90 -0.96 0.06
CA LEU A 28 -15.26 -0.55 -1.29
C LEU A 28 -16.49 -1.32 -1.77
N VAL A 29 -17.48 -0.60 -2.28
CA VAL A 29 -18.72 -1.16 -2.85
C VAL A 29 -19.03 -0.57 -4.22
N ASN A 30 -19.78 -1.30 -5.03
CA ASN A 30 -20.34 -0.79 -6.28
C ASN A 30 -21.65 -0.01 -6.02
N ASP A 31 -22.28 0.51 -7.08
CA ASP A 31 -23.55 1.25 -6.96
C ASP A 31 -24.65 0.44 -6.26
N GLY A 32 -24.78 -0.86 -6.56
CA GLY A 32 -25.77 -1.72 -5.91
C GLY A 32 -25.51 -1.87 -4.40
N GLY A 33 -24.25 -2.05 -3.99
CA GLY A 33 -23.88 -2.09 -2.58
C GLY A 33 -24.07 -0.74 -1.89
N ALA A 34 -23.77 0.36 -2.57
CA ALA A 34 -24.02 1.71 -2.05
C ALA A 34 -25.50 1.97 -1.82
N GLU A 35 -26.35 1.53 -2.75
CA GLU A 35 -27.79 1.67 -2.63
C GLU A 35 -28.36 0.79 -1.50
N LEU A 36 -27.90 -0.47 -1.40
CA LEU A 36 -28.25 -1.32 -0.26
C LEU A 36 -27.87 -0.66 1.08
N TYR A 37 -26.69 -0.04 1.18
CA TYR A 37 -26.28 0.71 2.37
C TYR A 37 -27.22 1.88 2.67
N ARG A 38 -27.62 2.67 1.66
CA ARG A 38 -28.57 3.77 1.84
C ARG A 38 -29.92 3.28 2.32
N ILE A 39 -30.43 2.19 1.76
CA ILE A 39 -31.69 1.58 2.19
C ILE A 39 -31.62 1.19 3.67
N LEU A 40 -30.57 0.45 4.08
CA LEU A 40 -30.38 0.03 5.48
C LEU A 40 -30.22 1.22 6.44
N ARG A 41 -29.62 2.33 5.99
CA ARG A 41 -29.43 3.54 6.78
C ARG A 41 -30.75 4.27 7.07
N HIS A 42 -31.66 4.33 6.10
CA HIS A 42 -32.94 5.04 6.25
C HIS A 42 -34.05 4.14 6.83
N ALA A 43 -33.91 2.82 6.73
CA ALA A 43 -34.88 1.89 7.29
C ALA A 43 -34.82 1.81 8.82
N SER A 44 -35.99 1.66 9.44
CA SER A 44 -36.15 1.42 10.87
C SER A 44 -36.20 -0.06 11.20
N THR A 45 -36.75 -0.89 10.31
CA THR A 45 -36.87 -2.36 10.47
C THR A 45 -36.30 -3.10 9.27
N VAL A 46 -35.94 -4.37 9.47
CA VAL A 46 -35.39 -5.25 8.41
C VAL A 46 -36.42 -5.50 7.32
N GLU A 47 -37.69 -5.63 7.69
CA GLU A 47 -38.82 -5.83 6.79
C GLU A 47 -38.98 -4.65 5.84
N GLN A 48 -38.94 -3.42 6.39
CA GLN A 48 -39.00 -2.19 5.59
C GLN A 48 -37.82 -2.10 4.63
N ALA A 49 -36.59 -2.37 5.10
CA ALA A 49 -35.40 -2.35 4.26
C ALA A 49 -35.51 -3.35 3.10
N ARG A 50 -36.02 -4.56 3.38
CA ARG A 50 -36.22 -5.61 2.38
C ARG A 50 -37.25 -5.22 1.33
N GLU A 51 -38.38 -4.61 1.73
CA GLU A 51 -39.41 -4.16 0.79
C GLU A 51 -38.88 -3.09 -0.16
N VAL A 52 -38.20 -2.08 0.38
CA VAL A 52 -37.56 -1.04 -0.43
C VAL A 52 -36.50 -1.64 -1.35
N PHE A 53 -35.68 -2.58 -0.86
CA PHE A 53 -34.69 -3.28 -1.67
C PHE A 53 -35.32 -4.03 -2.85
N ASN A 54 -36.35 -4.84 -2.57
CA ASN A 54 -37.05 -5.62 -3.59
C ASN A 54 -37.66 -4.71 -4.67
N GLN A 55 -38.19 -3.55 -4.29
CA GLN A 55 -38.69 -2.55 -5.23
C GLN A 55 -37.56 -1.92 -6.05
N SER A 56 -36.51 -1.41 -5.41
CA SER A 56 -35.39 -0.73 -6.08
C SER A 56 -34.61 -1.63 -7.04
N PHE A 57 -34.48 -2.92 -6.72
CA PHE A 57 -33.72 -3.89 -7.51
C PHE A 57 -34.60 -4.83 -8.36
N GLN A 58 -35.93 -4.64 -8.36
CA GLN A 58 -36.89 -5.54 -9.02
C GLN A 58 -36.67 -7.01 -8.65
N ALA A 59 -36.44 -7.26 -7.35
CA ALA A 59 -36.14 -8.57 -6.80
C ALA A 59 -37.26 -9.06 -5.88
N THR A 60 -37.29 -10.37 -5.59
CA THR A 60 -38.26 -10.99 -4.66
C THR A 60 -37.53 -11.83 -3.62
N LEU A 61 -36.73 -11.17 -2.77
CA LEU A 61 -36.01 -11.85 -1.69
C LEU A 61 -36.92 -12.11 -0.48
N SER A 62 -36.81 -13.32 0.08
CA SER A 62 -37.34 -13.66 1.40
C SER A 62 -36.55 -12.95 2.50
N ALA A 63 -37.10 -12.89 3.72
CA ALA A 63 -36.43 -12.27 4.86
C ALA A 63 -35.04 -12.90 5.13
N GLU A 64 -34.96 -14.23 5.14
CA GLU A 64 -33.68 -14.94 5.31
C GLU A 64 -32.70 -14.68 4.16
N ALA A 65 -33.17 -14.65 2.91
CA ALA A 65 -32.29 -14.41 1.77
C ALA A 65 -31.73 -12.97 1.79
N PHE A 66 -32.55 -12.01 2.22
CA PHE A 66 -32.13 -10.63 2.40
C PHE A 66 -31.12 -10.49 3.55
N ASP A 67 -31.36 -11.11 4.71
CA ASP A 67 -30.41 -11.09 5.82
C ASP A 67 -29.07 -11.73 5.42
N ARG A 68 -29.10 -12.88 4.74
CA ARG A 68 -27.90 -13.51 4.17
C ARG A 68 -27.14 -12.58 3.22
N LEU A 69 -27.84 -11.84 2.36
CA LEU A 69 -27.22 -10.87 1.46
C LEU A 69 -26.56 -9.73 2.25
N VAL A 70 -27.26 -9.17 3.24
CA VAL A 70 -26.76 -8.07 4.08
C VAL A 70 -25.52 -8.53 4.86
N GLN A 71 -25.58 -9.69 5.51
CA GLN A 71 -24.44 -10.25 6.23
C GLN A 71 -23.27 -10.61 5.30
N ALA A 72 -23.54 -11.17 4.11
CA ALA A 72 -22.48 -11.47 3.14
C ALA A 72 -21.77 -10.20 2.62
N ARG A 73 -22.45 -9.05 2.60
CA ARG A 73 -21.89 -7.79 2.09
C ARG A 73 -21.26 -6.93 3.18
N PHE A 74 -21.88 -6.84 4.35
CA PHE A 74 -21.49 -5.90 5.41
C PHE A 74 -21.16 -6.55 6.76
N GLY A 75 -21.42 -7.85 6.89
CA GLY A 75 -21.17 -8.62 8.11
C GLY A 75 -19.70 -8.60 8.54
N GLY A 76 -19.47 -8.34 9.82
CA GLY A 76 -18.16 -8.37 10.47
C GLY A 76 -17.27 -7.16 10.19
N TYR A 77 -17.81 -6.10 9.60
CA TYR A 77 -17.11 -4.84 9.32
C TYR A 77 -17.44 -3.70 10.30
N ALA A 78 -18.28 -3.95 11.31
CA ALA A 78 -18.87 -2.99 12.23
C ALA A 78 -19.77 -1.93 11.53
N ILE A 79 -20.37 -2.31 10.40
CA ILE A 79 -21.31 -1.46 9.64
C ILE A 79 -22.73 -1.64 10.18
N LEU A 80 -23.12 -2.86 10.52
CA LEU A 80 -24.48 -3.20 10.97
C LEU A 80 -24.63 -3.04 12.48
N GLN A 81 -25.85 -2.76 12.95
CA GLN A 81 -26.14 -2.77 14.40
C GLN A 81 -26.10 -4.18 14.99
N HIS A 82 -26.68 -5.16 14.27
CA HIS A 82 -26.55 -6.58 14.56
C HIS A 82 -25.56 -7.20 13.58
N ASP A 83 -24.28 -7.07 13.91
CA ASP A 83 -23.21 -7.47 13.01
C ASP A 83 -22.76 -8.92 13.20
N GLY A 84 -22.32 -9.54 12.10
CA GLY A 84 -21.73 -10.86 12.12
C GLY A 84 -20.35 -10.91 12.80
N PRO A 85 -19.74 -12.11 12.90
CA PRO A 85 -18.40 -12.26 13.47
C PRO A 85 -17.37 -11.40 12.74
N ALA A 86 -16.48 -10.76 13.50
CA ALA A 86 -15.53 -9.79 12.97
C ALA A 86 -14.64 -10.39 11.87
N VAL A 87 -14.59 -9.73 10.72
CA VAL A 87 -13.68 -10.11 9.64
C VAL A 87 -12.26 -9.69 10.02
N ALA A 88 -11.35 -10.68 10.05
CA ALA A 88 -9.93 -10.47 10.32
C ALA A 88 -9.28 -9.56 9.28
N GLN A 89 -8.52 -8.57 9.74
CA GLN A 89 -7.76 -7.69 8.86
C GLN A 89 -6.48 -8.37 8.38
N PRO A 90 -6.15 -8.28 7.08
CA PRO A 90 -4.81 -8.60 6.63
C PRO A 90 -3.86 -7.49 7.14
N GLU A 91 -3.18 -7.75 8.25
CA GLU A 91 -2.16 -6.86 8.79
C GLU A 91 -0.93 -6.89 7.86
N TYR A 92 -0.64 -5.77 7.20
CA TYR A 92 0.49 -5.67 6.27
C TYR A 92 1.77 -5.18 6.92
N ILE A 93 1.62 -4.50 8.06
CA ILE A 93 2.68 -3.97 8.89
C ILE A 93 2.52 -4.62 10.25
N ALA A 94 3.36 -5.60 10.56
CA ALA A 94 3.29 -6.31 11.82
C ALA A 94 3.94 -5.48 12.94
N GLY A 95 3.37 -5.53 14.13
CA GLY A 95 3.92 -4.84 15.31
C GLY A 95 3.94 -3.32 15.15
N ALA A 96 2.95 -2.76 14.45
CA ALA A 96 2.87 -1.33 14.19
C ALA A 96 2.75 -0.56 15.52
N THR A 97 3.70 0.35 15.77
CA THR A 97 3.69 1.26 16.92
C THR A 97 3.68 2.69 16.44
N GLN A 98 2.99 3.55 17.18
CA GLN A 98 2.88 4.97 16.83
C GLN A 98 4.08 5.75 17.37
N LEU A 99 4.79 6.45 16.49
CA LEU A 99 5.93 7.28 16.82
C LEU A 99 5.51 8.74 17.05
N LEU A 100 4.66 9.27 16.16
CA LEU A 100 4.12 10.62 16.25
C LEU A 100 2.60 10.56 16.33
N THR A 101 2.05 11.27 17.33
CA THR A 101 0.59 11.45 17.45
C THR A 101 0.04 12.21 16.23
N PRO A 102 -1.26 12.11 15.91
CA PRO A 102 -1.82 12.83 14.77
C PRO A 102 -1.64 14.35 14.88
N ARG A 103 -1.69 14.88 16.12
CA ARG A 103 -1.45 16.30 16.40
C ARG A 103 0.00 16.69 16.14
N ALA A 104 0.96 15.91 16.64
CA ALA A 104 2.38 16.18 16.44
C ALA A 104 2.76 16.09 14.95
N ALA A 105 2.30 15.04 14.26
CA ALA A 105 2.52 14.88 12.83
C ALA A 105 1.92 16.04 12.02
N GLY A 106 0.70 16.47 12.34
CA GLY A 106 0.06 17.62 11.69
C GLY A 106 0.82 18.93 11.91
N TRP A 107 1.30 19.19 13.12
CA TRP A 107 2.11 20.38 13.42
C TRP A 107 3.44 20.39 12.69
N LEU A 108 4.16 19.26 12.69
CA LEU A 108 5.44 19.10 11.97
C LEU A 108 5.27 19.18 10.45
N ALA A 109 4.13 18.76 9.92
CA ALA A 109 3.81 18.81 8.50
C ALA A 109 3.38 20.21 8.01
N LEU A 110 3.03 21.12 8.93
CA LEU A 110 2.48 22.44 8.60
C LEU A 110 3.33 23.25 7.60
N PRO A 111 4.68 23.28 7.69
CA PRO A 111 5.51 24.02 6.74
C PRO A 111 5.41 23.49 5.30
N LEU A 112 5.07 22.20 5.13
CA LEU A 112 4.95 21.57 3.80
C LEU A 112 3.57 21.83 3.16
N VAL A 113 2.53 22.06 3.96
CA VAL A 113 1.13 22.20 3.48
C VAL A 113 0.96 23.19 2.32
N PRO A 114 1.57 24.40 2.31
CA PRO A 114 1.41 25.33 1.18
C PRO A 114 1.93 24.78 -0.15
N LEU A 115 2.99 23.97 -0.11
CA LEU A 115 3.61 23.35 -1.29
C LEU A 115 2.77 22.18 -1.83
N MET A 116 1.93 21.58 -0.98
CA MET A 116 1.07 20.44 -1.34
C MET A 116 -0.23 20.85 -2.08
N ARG A 117 -0.43 22.14 -2.36
CA ARG A 117 -1.62 22.65 -3.06
C ARG A 117 -1.58 22.33 -4.55
N HIS A 118 -2.75 22.02 -5.12
CA HIS A 118 -2.89 21.51 -6.50
C HIS A 118 -2.12 22.30 -7.57
N ARG A 119 -2.23 23.63 -7.50
CA ARG A 119 -1.83 24.58 -8.55
C ARG A 119 -0.40 24.40 -9.06
N TRP A 120 0.54 24.10 -8.16
CA TRP A 120 1.96 24.02 -8.50
C TRP A 120 2.55 22.64 -8.23
N TYR A 121 1.81 21.74 -7.59
CA TYR A 121 2.31 20.48 -7.05
C TYR A 121 3.14 19.67 -8.05
N TRP A 122 2.57 19.33 -9.20
CA TRP A 122 3.22 18.48 -10.21
C TRP A 122 4.35 19.19 -10.95
N GLY A 123 4.19 20.49 -11.24
CA GLY A 123 5.23 21.29 -11.88
C GLY A 123 6.46 21.46 -10.98
N LEU A 124 6.22 21.71 -9.68
CA LEU A 124 7.27 21.83 -8.69
C LEU A 124 7.96 20.48 -8.43
N LEU A 125 7.21 19.36 -8.35
CA LEU A 125 7.79 18.02 -8.27
C LEU A 125 8.72 17.74 -9.47
N GLY A 126 8.24 18.00 -10.68
CA GLY A 126 9.03 17.80 -11.91
C GLY A 126 10.28 18.67 -11.94
N ALA A 127 10.18 19.94 -11.53
CA ALA A 127 11.32 20.85 -11.45
C ALA A 127 12.37 20.38 -10.43
N GLN A 128 11.95 19.93 -9.25
CA GLN A 128 12.86 19.39 -8.22
C GLN A 128 13.58 18.13 -8.70
N VAL A 129 12.85 17.18 -9.29
CA VAL A 129 13.43 15.94 -9.84
C VAL A 129 14.44 16.25 -10.94
N CYS A 130 14.09 17.17 -11.85
CA CYS A 130 14.99 17.62 -12.90
C CYS A 130 16.25 18.27 -12.32
N PHE A 131 16.10 19.19 -11.37
CA PHE A 131 17.21 19.87 -10.72
C PHE A 131 18.19 18.90 -10.04
N VAL A 132 17.67 18.03 -9.16
CA VAL A 132 18.49 17.02 -8.47
C VAL A 132 19.14 16.06 -9.46
N GLY A 133 18.39 15.60 -10.47
CA GLY A 133 18.89 14.68 -11.49
C GLY A 133 20.00 15.28 -12.37
N VAL A 134 19.85 16.53 -12.80
CA VAL A 134 20.86 17.24 -13.60
C VAL A 134 22.14 17.43 -12.79
N VAL A 135 22.04 17.87 -11.53
CA VAL A 135 23.24 18.05 -10.70
C VAL A 135 23.92 16.71 -10.42
N ALA A 136 23.16 15.67 -10.09
CA ALA A 136 23.70 14.32 -9.86
C ALA A 136 24.38 13.73 -11.11
N ALA A 137 23.93 14.09 -12.31
CA ALA A 137 24.55 13.64 -13.57
C ALA A 137 25.76 14.50 -13.98
N ALA A 138 25.73 15.80 -13.70
CA ALA A 138 26.77 16.75 -14.12
C ALA A 138 27.96 16.81 -13.15
N VAL A 139 27.74 16.53 -11.87
CA VAL A 139 28.76 16.61 -10.83
C VAL A 139 29.26 15.20 -10.49
N PRO A 140 30.55 14.89 -10.74
CA PRO A 140 31.14 13.63 -10.30
C PRO A 140 31.05 13.49 -8.79
N MET A 141 30.69 12.29 -8.31
CA MET A 141 30.65 12.02 -6.87
C MET A 141 32.06 12.21 -6.28
N PRO A 142 32.25 13.17 -5.36
CA PRO A 142 33.55 13.44 -4.76
C PRO A 142 33.96 12.26 -3.87
N THR A 143 35.26 12.07 -3.71
CA THR A 143 35.79 11.14 -2.71
C THR A 143 35.38 11.61 -1.32
N ALA A 144 34.45 10.90 -0.70
CA ALA A 144 33.88 11.26 0.59
C ALA A 144 34.76 10.70 1.73
N PRO A 145 35.32 11.53 2.62
CA PRO A 145 36.00 11.04 3.82
C PRO A 145 34.98 10.34 4.75
N ALA A 146 35.44 9.49 5.67
CA ALA A 146 34.57 8.79 6.61
C ALA A 146 33.61 9.75 7.37
N ALA A 147 34.08 10.95 7.71
CA ALA A 147 33.28 11.99 8.37
C ALA A 147 32.07 12.44 7.52
N ALA A 148 32.16 12.42 6.19
CA ALA A 148 31.05 12.80 5.33
C ALA A 148 29.87 11.82 5.46
N TYR A 149 30.14 10.53 5.67
CA TYR A 149 29.11 9.52 5.92
C TYR A 149 28.43 9.72 7.27
N LEU A 150 29.15 10.18 8.29
CA LEU A 150 28.57 10.50 9.61
C LEU A 150 27.56 11.65 9.54
N VAL A 151 27.72 12.56 8.59
CA VAL A 151 26.76 13.65 8.33
C VAL A 151 25.66 13.21 7.36
N ALA A 152 26.00 12.48 6.30
CA ALA A 152 25.02 12.08 5.28
C ALA A 152 24.01 11.05 5.81
N ALA A 153 24.46 10.05 6.57
CA ALA A 153 23.60 8.99 7.09
C ALA A 153 22.39 9.50 7.91
N PRO A 154 22.55 10.39 8.92
CA PRO A 154 21.40 10.91 9.66
C PRO A 154 20.46 11.74 8.79
N LEU A 155 20.97 12.47 7.78
CA LEU A 155 20.12 13.20 6.82
C LEU A 155 19.27 12.25 5.97
N VAL A 156 19.86 11.14 5.51
CA VAL A 156 19.14 10.10 4.77
C VAL A 156 18.07 9.46 5.67
N CYS A 157 18.40 9.11 6.92
CA CYS A 157 17.42 8.56 7.86
C CYS A 157 16.28 9.56 8.16
N ALA A 158 16.63 10.84 8.38
CA ALA A 158 15.63 11.89 8.61
C ALA A 158 14.70 12.07 7.40
N SER A 159 15.19 11.83 6.18
CA SER A 159 14.37 11.90 4.97
C SER A 159 13.19 10.92 4.97
N TRP A 160 13.27 9.79 5.69
CA TRP A 160 12.17 8.84 5.81
C TRP A 160 11.04 9.38 6.69
N VAL A 161 11.36 10.15 7.73
CA VAL A 161 10.34 10.86 8.51
C VAL A 161 9.73 11.99 7.68
N VAL A 162 10.56 12.73 6.94
CA VAL A 162 10.11 13.79 6.02
C VAL A 162 9.18 13.25 4.93
N HIS A 163 9.43 12.04 4.43
CA HIS A 163 8.55 11.33 3.51
C HIS A 163 7.14 11.17 4.11
N GLU A 164 7.03 10.61 5.31
CA GLU A 164 5.74 10.43 5.98
C GLU A 164 5.03 11.76 6.30
N LEU A 165 5.80 12.79 6.67
CA LEU A 165 5.26 14.14 6.85
C LEU A 165 4.71 14.74 5.55
N GLY A 166 5.26 14.36 4.39
CA GLY A 166 4.73 14.71 3.07
C GLY A 166 3.29 14.21 2.89
N HIS A 167 3.02 12.95 3.17
CA HIS A 167 1.68 12.37 3.10
C HIS A 167 0.68 13.08 4.03
N VAL A 168 1.10 13.34 5.27
CA VAL A 168 0.30 14.10 6.25
C VAL A 168 -0.01 15.51 5.74
N ALA A 169 1.00 16.22 5.21
CA ALA A 169 0.86 17.56 4.67
C ALA A 169 -0.10 17.59 3.46
N ALA A 170 -0.05 16.59 2.58
CA ALA A 170 -0.94 16.50 1.43
C ALA A 170 -2.39 16.21 1.83
N CYS A 171 -2.61 15.37 2.84
CA CYS A 171 -3.94 15.17 3.43
C CYS A 171 -4.47 16.48 4.01
N ALA A 172 -3.67 17.18 4.83
CA ALA A 172 -4.05 18.46 5.42
C ALA A 172 -4.35 19.53 4.35
N ALA A 173 -3.53 19.63 3.30
CA ALA A 173 -3.73 20.57 2.19
C ALA A 173 -5.01 20.29 1.38
N ALA A 174 -5.47 19.04 1.38
CA ALA A 174 -6.70 18.61 0.70
C ALA A 174 -7.94 18.59 1.62
N GLY A 175 -7.80 18.95 2.90
CA GLY A 175 -8.89 18.86 3.88
C GLY A 175 -9.25 17.43 4.28
N VAL A 176 -8.38 16.45 4.01
CA VAL A 176 -8.55 15.05 4.38
C VAL A 176 -7.98 14.83 5.78
N ARG A 177 -8.75 14.18 6.66
CA ARG A 177 -8.28 13.83 8.01
C ARG A 177 -7.16 12.80 7.93
N HIS A 178 -6.00 13.12 8.47
CA HIS A 178 -4.88 12.18 8.62
C HIS A 178 -4.82 11.61 10.05
N GLY A 179 -4.16 10.47 10.19
CA GLY A 179 -3.74 9.89 11.47
C GLY A 179 -2.34 10.35 11.86
N GLY A 180 -1.63 9.50 12.60
CA GLY A 180 -0.25 9.74 13.03
C GLY A 180 0.78 9.07 12.13
N ILE A 181 2.04 9.13 12.56
CA ILE A 181 3.17 8.43 11.92
C ILE A 181 3.64 7.33 12.87
N GLY A 182 3.86 6.14 12.34
CA GLY A 182 4.32 5.00 13.10
C GLY A 182 5.49 4.28 12.45
N VAL A 183 5.96 3.25 13.14
CA VAL A 183 6.96 2.30 12.67
C VAL A 183 6.40 0.89 12.80
N GLY A 184 6.78 -0.01 11.91
CA GLY A 184 6.47 -1.42 12.05
C GLY A 184 7.27 -2.28 11.06
N LEU A 185 6.89 -3.55 10.94
CA LEU A 185 7.60 -4.51 10.10
C LEU A 185 6.78 -4.89 8.88
N TYR A 186 7.22 -4.43 7.70
CA TYR A 186 6.67 -4.91 6.44
C TYR A 186 7.15 -6.34 6.17
N ALA A 187 6.18 -7.23 5.90
CA ALA A 187 6.42 -8.66 5.68
C ALA A 187 7.26 -9.32 6.81
N TYR A 188 7.12 -8.84 8.04
CA TYR A 188 7.82 -9.31 9.26
C TYR A 188 9.34 -9.11 9.30
N LEU A 189 9.94 -8.44 8.31
CA LEU A 189 11.40 -8.32 8.22
C LEU A 189 11.91 -6.90 8.04
N PHE A 190 11.23 -6.09 7.23
CA PHE A 190 11.75 -4.78 6.86
C PHE A 190 11.12 -3.71 7.76
N PRO A 191 11.91 -2.99 8.57
CA PRO A 191 11.39 -1.85 9.30
C PRO A 191 10.93 -0.79 8.31
N VAL A 192 9.69 -0.32 8.49
CA VAL A 192 9.09 0.73 7.67
C VAL A 192 8.47 1.78 8.57
N LEU A 193 8.64 3.05 8.19
CA LEU A 193 7.77 4.10 8.68
C LEU A 193 6.47 4.09 7.88
N TYR A 194 5.38 4.54 8.49
CA TYR A 194 4.12 4.71 7.80
C TYR A 194 3.35 5.90 8.37
N ALA A 195 2.69 6.66 7.50
CA ALA A 195 1.66 7.62 7.86
C ALA A 195 0.28 6.98 7.69
N ASP A 196 -0.58 7.12 8.69
CA ASP A 196 -1.99 6.74 8.52
C ASP A 196 -2.71 7.79 7.68
N VAL A 197 -2.83 7.51 6.39
CA VAL A 197 -3.59 8.30 5.41
C VAL A 197 -4.79 7.54 4.86
N SER A 198 -5.34 6.59 5.63
CA SER A 198 -6.44 5.71 5.20
C SER A 198 -7.66 6.48 4.69
N ASN A 199 -7.98 7.61 5.34
CA ASN A 199 -9.11 8.47 4.93
C ASN A 199 -8.95 9.11 3.54
N SER A 200 -7.76 9.10 2.95
CA SER A 200 -7.55 9.55 1.57
C SER A 200 -8.40 8.76 0.57
N TRP A 201 -8.81 7.53 0.90
CA TRP A 201 -9.71 6.72 0.08
C TRP A 201 -11.08 7.37 -0.13
N GLN A 202 -11.49 8.28 0.75
CA GLN A 202 -12.74 9.02 0.60
C GLN A 202 -12.61 10.22 -0.34
N ALA A 203 -11.38 10.56 -0.74
CA ALA A 203 -11.11 11.71 -1.59
C ALA A 203 -11.15 11.34 -3.07
N PRO A 204 -11.41 12.31 -3.96
CA PRO A 204 -11.34 12.11 -5.41
C PRO A 204 -9.95 11.61 -5.84
N ARG A 205 -9.90 10.84 -6.92
CA ARG A 205 -8.66 10.25 -7.46
C ARG A 205 -7.48 11.21 -7.56
N GLY A 206 -7.71 12.46 -7.99
CA GLY A 206 -6.64 13.47 -8.09
C GLY A 206 -6.01 13.81 -6.73
N VAL A 207 -6.79 13.81 -5.65
CA VAL A 207 -6.28 14.00 -4.29
C VAL A 207 -5.49 12.79 -3.84
N ARG A 208 -6.01 11.56 -4.07
CA ARG A 208 -5.33 10.31 -3.71
C ARG A 208 -3.97 10.19 -4.38
N LEU A 209 -3.88 10.50 -5.68
CA LEU A 209 -2.62 10.52 -6.42
C LEU A 209 -1.60 11.50 -5.85
N ARG A 210 -2.04 12.70 -5.43
CA ARG A 210 -1.14 13.65 -4.76
C ARG A 210 -0.69 13.14 -3.41
N VAL A 211 -1.62 12.60 -2.60
CA VAL A 211 -1.28 12.02 -1.29
C VAL A 211 -0.26 10.91 -1.47
N ASN A 212 -0.46 9.96 -2.38
CA ASN A 212 0.50 8.88 -2.64
C ASN A 212 1.85 9.39 -3.15
N ALA A 213 1.89 10.49 -3.92
CA ALA A 213 3.16 11.06 -4.39
C ALA A 213 3.84 12.00 -3.38
N ALA A 214 3.20 12.33 -2.26
CA ALA A 214 3.62 13.42 -1.38
C ALA A 214 4.87 13.09 -0.57
N GLY A 215 5.09 11.81 -0.23
CA GLY A 215 6.31 11.39 0.42
C GLY A 215 7.54 11.56 -0.48
N ILE A 216 7.41 11.16 -1.76
CA ILE A 216 8.42 11.40 -2.79
C ILE A 216 8.66 12.91 -2.96
N PHE A 217 7.60 13.71 -3.05
CA PHE A 217 7.72 15.16 -3.12
C PHE A 217 8.55 15.72 -1.96
N ALA A 218 8.24 15.35 -0.72
CA ALA A 218 8.93 15.86 0.46
C ALA A 218 10.41 15.43 0.50
N GLN A 219 10.72 14.20 0.09
CA GLN A 219 12.10 13.73 -0.03
C GLN A 219 12.90 14.47 -1.09
N VAL A 220 12.34 14.66 -2.28
CA VAL A 220 13.04 15.36 -3.37
C VAL A 220 13.17 16.86 -3.05
N LEU A 221 12.23 17.44 -2.30
CA LEU A 221 12.37 18.81 -1.77
C LEU A 221 13.56 18.92 -0.83
N LEU A 222 13.72 17.98 0.11
CA LEU A 222 14.88 17.91 0.99
C LEU A 222 16.18 17.72 0.21
N ALA A 223 16.20 16.79 -0.76
CA ALA A 223 17.35 16.56 -1.63
C ALA A 223 17.71 17.81 -2.45
N SER A 224 16.72 18.57 -2.92
CA SER A 224 16.93 19.84 -3.61
C SER A 224 17.63 20.86 -2.71
N GLY A 225 17.18 20.98 -1.45
CA GLY A 225 17.84 21.86 -0.45
C GLY A 225 19.28 21.45 -0.16
N LEU A 226 19.54 20.14 0.00
CA LEU A 226 20.89 19.61 0.20
C LEU A 226 21.78 19.82 -1.02
N THR A 227 21.22 19.70 -2.22
CA THR A 227 21.92 19.98 -3.48
C THR A 227 22.34 21.45 -3.55
N VAL A 228 21.45 22.39 -3.22
CA VAL A 228 21.78 23.82 -3.13
C VAL A 228 22.87 24.06 -2.08
N GLY A 229 22.76 23.42 -0.91
CA GLY A 229 23.77 23.50 0.13
C GLY A 229 25.14 23.00 -0.33
N TYR A 230 25.19 21.90 -1.09
CA TYR A 230 26.42 21.42 -1.69
C TYR A 230 26.98 22.42 -2.71
N LEU A 231 26.17 22.95 -3.61
CA LEU A 231 26.64 23.91 -4.62
C LEU A 231 27.25 25.16 -3.96
N ALA A 232 26.70 25.59 -2.83
CA ALA A 232 27.20 26.75 -2.07
C ALA A 232 28.47 26.46 -1.26
N THR A 233 28.63 25.26 -0.72
CA THR A 233 29.67 24.95 0.29
C THR A 233 30.72 23.95 -0.17
N GLN A 234 30.44 23.23 -1.26
CA GLN A 234 31.22 22.10 -1.78
C GLN A 234 31.42 20.95 -0.77
N LEU A 235 30.58 20.86 0.28
CA LEU A 235 30.65 19.81 1.30
C LEU A 235 30.20 18.44 0.74
N PRO A 236 31.09 17.43 0.60
CA PRO A 236 30.75 16.14 -0.02
C PRO A 236 29.56 15.42 0.63
N ALA A 237 29.39 15.59 1.94
CA ALA A 237 28.30 14.98 2.70
C ALA A 237 26.91 15.39 2.20
N LEU A 238 26.75 16.64 1.75
CA LEU A 238 25.46 17.17 1.30
C LEU A 238 25.07 16.59 -0.06
N LEU A 239 26.04 16.49 -0.99
CA LEU A 239 25.81 15.84 -2.28
C LEU A 239 25.52 14.35 -2.08
N LEU A 240 26.30 13.67 -1.23
CA LEU A 240 26.08 12.27 -0.89
C LEU A 240 24.67 12.04 -0.33
N ALA A 241 24.26 12.84 0.65
CA ALA A 241 22.92 12.76 1.22
C ALA A 241 21.83 13.04 0.15
N SER A 242 21.99 14.10 -0.65
CA SER A 242 21.05 14.44 -1.71
C SER A 242 20.84 13.30 -2.70
N VAL A 243 21.92 12.75 -3.25
CA VAL A 243 21.87 11.64 -4.22
C VAL A 243 21.26 10.40 -3.57
N SER A 244 21.66 10.04 -2.34
CA SER A 244 21.08 8.90 -1.62
C SER A 244 19.59 9.07 -1.35
N ILE A 245 19.13 10.28 -0.98
CA ILE A 245 17.71 10.57 -0.78
C ILE A 245 16.95 10.51 -2.12
N GLY A 246 17.53 11.02 -3.20
CA GLY A 246 16.96 10.92 -4.55
C GLY A 246 16.78 9.46 -5.00
N VAL A 247 17.77 8.61 -4.74
CA VAL A 247 17.67 7.16 -4.99
C VAL A 247 16.60 6.53 -4.10
N SER A 248 16.54 6.90 -2.81
CA SER A 248 15.50 6.42 -1.89
C SER A 248 14.09 6.82 -2.37
N ALA A 249 13.92 8.03 -2.88
CA ALA A 249 12.64 8.51 -3.42
C ALA A 249 12.26 7.76 -4.71
N ALA A 250 13.22 7.50 -5.60
CA ALA A 250 13.02 6.69 -6.79
C ALA A 250 12.64 5.24 -6.44
N TRP A 251 13.22 4.68 -5.36
CA TRP A 251 12.85 3.35 -4.87
C TRP A 251 11.39 3.26 -4.44
N GLN A 252 10.82 4.34 -3.87
CA GLN A 252 9.40 4.39 -3.49
C GLN A 252 8.45 4.38 -4.69
N LEU A 253 8.93 4.65 -5.92
CA LEU A 253 8.16 4.47 -7.15
C LEU A 253 8.09 3.02 -7.62
N ASN A 254 8.78 2.08 -6.98
CA ASN A 254 8.80 0.67 -7.38
C ASN A 254 7.40 0.02 -7.23
N PRO A 255 6.71 -0.32 -8.33
CA PRO A 255 5.32 -0.79 -8.28
C PRO A 255 5.21 -2.28 -7.93
N PHE A 256 6.31 -3.01 -7.74
CA PHE A 256 6.30 -4.45 -7.42
C PHE A 256 6.26 -4.72 -5.91
N LEU A 257 6.59 -3.71 -5.11
CA LEU A 257 6.37 -3.68 -3.67
C LEU A 257 5.18 -2.76 -3.38
N ARG A 258 4.54 -2.90 -2.21
CA ARG A 258 3.42 -2.03 -1.80
C ARG A 258 3.91 -0.67 -1.29
N SER A 259 4.69 -0.01 -2.12
CA SER A 259 5.21 1.34 -1.97
C SER A 259 4.19 2.37 -2.50
N ASP A 260 4.56 3.65 -2.43
CA ASP A 260 3.80 4.75 -3.04
C ASP A 260 3.53 4.54 -4.52
N GLY A 261 4.53 4.08 -5.29
CA GLY A 261 4.40 3.82 -6.72
C GLY A 261 3.34 2.76 -7.03
N TYR A 262 3.20 1.75 -6.17
CA TYR A 262 2.14 0.75 -6.28
C TYR A 262 0.76 1.37 -6.06
N TRP A 263 0.59 2.21 -5.03
CA TRP A 263 -0.69 2.86 -4.75
C TRP A 263 -1.06 3.91 -5.80
N MET A 264 -0.08 4.66 -6.31
CA MET A 264 -0.26 5.53 -7.47
C MET A 264 -0.72 4.76 -8.70
N LEU A 265 -0.08 3.61 -9.01
CA LEU A 265 -0.49 2.78 -10.15
C LEU A 265 -1.88 2.16 -9.95
N SER A 266 -2.22 1.76 -8.72
CA SER A 266 -3.56 1.31 -8.33
C SER A 266 -4.63 2.38 -8.59
N ASP A 267 -4.38 3.63 -8.18
CA ASP A 267 -5.28 4.75 -8.43
C ASP A 267 -5.33 5.14 -9.92
N LEU A 268 -4.19 5.10 -10.63
CA LEU A 268 -4.13 5.42 -12.06
C LEU A 268 -4.89 4.39 -12.91
N SER A 269 -4.80 3.12 -12.54
CA SER A 269 -5.52 2.02 -13.19
C SER A 269 -6.94 1.86 -12.67
N ASN A 270 -7.35 2.64 -11.66
CA ASN A 270 -8.60 2.48 -10.92
C ASN A 270 -8.84 1.00 -10.55
N THR A 271 -7.80 0.29 -10.13
CA THR A 271 -7.83 -1.14 -9.82
C THR A 271 -7.36 -1.35 -8.38
N PRO A 272 -8.29 -1.32 -7.40
CA PRO A 272 -7.96 -1.55 -6.00
C PRO A 272 -7.38 -2.96 -5.86
N ASN A 273 -6.41 -3.12 -4.96
CA ASN A 273 -5.67 -4.39 -4.79
C ASN A 273 -5.04 -4.89 -6.10
N LEU A 274 -4.31 -4.00 -6.77
CA LEU A 274 -3.67 -4.22 -8.06
C LEU A 274 -2.97 -5.58 -8.19
N HIS A 275 -2.18 -6.02 -7.19
CA HIS A 275 -1.50 -7.32 -7.24
C HIS A 275 -2.47 -8.51 -7.36
N ALA A 276 -3.60 -8.48 -6.64
CA ALA A 276 -4.58 -9.56 -6.64
C ALA A 276 -5.31 -9.61 -7.99
N ALA A 277 -5.75 -8.45 -8.48
CA ALA A 277 -6.40 -8.31 -9.79
C ALA A 277 -5.46 -8.73 -10.94
N ALA A 278 -4.20 -8.29 -10.90
CA ALA A 278 -3.17 -8.67 -11.85
C ALA A 278 -2.88 -10.18 -11.83
N SER A 279 -2.78 -10.76 -10.63
CA SER A 279 -2.58 -12.19 -10.46
C SER A 279 -3.76 -13.01 -10.96
N GLN A 280 -4.99 -12.52 -10.83
CA GLN A 280 -6.18 -13.16 -11.35
C GLN A 280 -6.25 -13.05 -12.88
N SER A 281 -5.96 -11.87 -13.45
CA SER A 281 -5.90 -11.65 -14.89
C SER A 281 -4.85 -12.56 -15.54
N ALA A 282 -3.63 -12.59 -15.00
CA ALA A 282 -2.58 -13.48 -15.48
C ALA A 282 -3.00 -14.97 -15.39
N ARG A 283 -3.56 -15.41 -14.27
CA ARG A 283 -4.04 -16.82 -14.13
C ARG A 283 -5.11 -17.18 -15.16
N ARG A 284 -6.05 -16.27 -15.44
CA ARG A 284 -7.07 -16.50 -16.47
C ARG A 284 -6.44 -16.63 -17.86
N ALA A 285 -5.52 -15.73 -18.20
CA ALA A 285 -4.81 -15.74 -19.48
C ALA A 285 -4.02 -17.02 -19.73
N PHE A 286 -3.37 -17.57 -18.69
CA PHE A 286 -2.57 -18.80 -18.78
C PHE A 286 -3.31 -20.07 -18.29
N SER A 287 -4.63 -20.02 -18.11
CA SER A 287 -5.40 -21.20 -17.71
C SER A 287 -5.70 -22.12 -18.89
N LEU A 288 -5.77 -23.44 -18.65
CA LEU A 288 -6.21 -24.42 -19.66
C LEU A 288 -7.60 -24.10 -20.21
N ALA A 289 -8.50 -23.57 -19.37
CA ALA A 289 -9.82 -23.12 -19.80
C ALA A 289 -9.75 -21.90 -20.73
N GLY A 290 -8.90 -20.91 -20.43
CA GLY A 290 -8.66 -19.75 -21.29
C GLY A 290 -8.03 -20.14 -22.62
N PHE A 291 -7.06 -21.07 -22.60
CA PHE A 291 -6.44 -21.62 -23.80
C PHE A 291 -7.45 -22.36 -24.68
N ARG A 292 -8.29 -23.23 -24.08
CA ARG A 292 -9.39 -23.93 -24.79
C ARG A 292 -10.42 -22.96 -25.35
N ALA A 293 -10.78 -21.91 -24.63
CA ALA A 293 -11.70 -20.89 -25.11
C ALA A 293 -11.11 -20.08 -26.29
N CYS A 294 -9.80 -19.82 -26.27
CA CYS A 294 -9.08 -19.17 -27.37
C CYS A 294 -9.06 -20.06 -28.62
N LEU A 295 -8.64 -21.33 -28.48
CA LEU A 295 -8.65 -22.31 -29.57
C LEU A 295 -10.04 -22.52 -30.16
N ALA A 296 -11.08 -22.47 -29.33
CA ALA A 296 -12.48 -22.59 -29.76
C ALA A 296 -13.07 -21.28 -30.35
N GLY A 297 -12.30 -20.19 -30.45
CA GLY A 297 -12.78 -18.90 -30.94
C GLY A 297 -13.81 -18.20 -30.04
N ARG A 298 -14.00 -18.69 -28.81
CA ARG A 298 -14.99 -18.19 -27.83
C ARG A 298 -14.40 -17.19 -26.83
N ALA A 299 -13.08 -16.96 -26.88
CA ALA A 299 -12.42 -16.02 -25.99
C ALA A 299 -12.86 -14.59 -26.33
N LYS A 300 -13.40 -13.88 -25.33
CA LYS A 300 -13.61 -12.43 -25.44
C LYS A 300 -12.27 -11.75 -25.61
N ARG A 301 -12.18 -10.79 -26.54
CA ARG A 301 -10.98 -9.95 -26.69
C ARG A 301 -10.78 -9.15 -25.40
N PRO A 302 -9.60 -9.21 -24.77
CA PRO A 302 -9.34 -8.46 -23.56
C PRO A 302 -9.33 -6.96 -23.88
N THR A 303 -9.88 -6.17 -22.97
CA THR A 303 -9.74 -4.72 -23.01
C THR A 303 -8.28 -4.31 -22.80
N ARG A 304 -7.91 -3.10 -23.23
CA ARG A 304 -6.55 -2.57 -23.00
C ARG A 304 -6.16 -2.59 -21.51
N ALA A 305 -7.10 -2.27 -20.62
CA ALA A 305 -6.88 -2.29 -19.18
C ALA A 305 -6.59 -3.72 -18.68
N GLU A 306 -7.35 -4.72 -19.12
CA GLU A 306 -7.12 -6.12 -18.76
C GLU A 306 -5.79 -6.65 -19.28
N LEU A 307 -5.39 -6.24 -20.49
CA LEU A 307 -4.10 -6.59 -21.06
C LEU A 307 -2.95 -5.99 -20.25
N LEU A 308 -2.98 -4.68 -19.98
CA LEU A 308 -1.96 -4.00 -19.17
C LEU A 308 -1.86 -4.61 -17.76
N LEU A 309 -3.00 -4.90 -17.15
CA LEU A 309 -3.08 -5.56 -15.85
C LEU A 309 -2.51 -6.98 -15.88
N GLY A 310 -2.76 -7.73 -16.97
CA GLY A 310 -2.19 -9.05 -17.20
C GLY A 310 -0.67 -9.02 -17.37
N VAL A 311 -0.16 -8.09 -18.19
CA VAL A 311 1.28 -7.86 -18.41
C VAL A 311 1.97 -7.50 -17.10
N TYR A 312 1.42 -6.54 -16.35
CA TYR A 312 1.93 -6.19 -15.03
C TYR A 312 1.93 -7.40 -14.08
N GLY A 313 0.88 -8.23 -14.11
CA GLY A 313 0.81 -9.46 -13.32
C GLY A 313 1.88 -10.49 -13.65
N VAL A 314 2.24 -10.62 -14.93
CA VAL A 314 3.35 -11.48 -15.38
C VAL A 314 4.69 -10.90 -14.94
N LEU A 315 4.93 -9.60 -15.20
CA LEU A 315 6.17 -8.93 -14.81
C LEU A 315 6.40 -9.02 -13.30
N ASN A 316 5.37 -8.79 -12.49
CA ASN A 316 5.47 -8.91 -11.03
C ASN A 316 5.90 -10.31 -10.59
N ARG A 317 5.42 -11.37 -11.27
CA ARG A 317 5.86 -12.76 -11.00
C ARG A 317 7.29 -12.99 -11.45
N LEU A 318 7.67 -12.49 -12.62
CA LEU A 318 9.03 -12.64 -13.15
C LEU A 318 10.04 -11.94 -12.24
N VAL A 319 9.74 -10.74 -11.74
CA VAL A 319 10.56 -10.02 -10.77
C VAL A 319 10.74 -10.85 -9.51
N LEU A 320 9.64 -11.40 -8.96
CA LEU A 320 9.72 -12.25 -7.76
C LEU A 320 10.60 -13.49 -7.99
N VAL A 321 10.42 -14.18 -9.13
CA VAL A 321 11.25 -15.34 -9.50
C VAL A 321 12.71 -14.94 -9.67
N ALA A 322 12.98 -13.83 -10.35
CA ALA A 322 14.34 -13.33 -10.54
C ALA A 322 15.02 -13.00 -9.19
N VAL A 323 14.30 -12.37 -8.25
CA VAL A 323 14.81 -12.10 -6.89
C VAL A 323 15.13 -13.40 -6.16
N VAL A 324 14.25 -14.40 -6.23
CA VAL A 324 14.48 -15.73 -5.62
C VAL A 324 15.71 -16.41 -6.22
N LEU A 325 15.83 -16.45 -7.56
CA LEU A 325 16.97 -17.05 -8.24
C LEU A 325 18.28 -16.31 -7.94
N TRP A 326 18.23 -14.99 -7.83
CA TRP A 326 19.37 -14.18 -7.41
C TRP A 326 19.78 -14.51 -5.97
N MET A 327 18.82 -14.58 -5.03
CA MET A 327 19.10 -14.97 -3.64
C MET A 327 19.74 -16.37 -3.56
N LEU A 328 19.20 -17.34 -4.28
CA LEU A 328 19.73 -18.71 -4.29
C LEU A 328 21.13 -18.80 -4.92
N SER A 329 21.37 -18.10 -6.03
CA SER A 329 22.66 -18.15 -6.72
C SER A 329 23.78 -17.42 -6.00
N ARG A 330 23.48 -16.29 -5.32
CA ARG A 330 24.48 -15.46 -4.63
C ARG A 330 24.61 -15.76 -3.14
N HIS A 331 23.54 -16.24 -2.51
CA HIS A 331 23.45 -16.43 -1.06
C HIS A 331 22.96 -17.83 -0.66
N GLY A 332 22.97 -18.80 -1.59
CA GLY A 332 22.51 -20.18 -1.34
C GLY A 332 23.17 -20.85 -0.14
N GLN A 333 24.48 -20.64 0.06
CA GLN A 333 25.19 -21.16 1.23
C GLN A 333 24.65 -20.55 2.53
N ALA A 334 24.52 -19.22 2.60
CA ALA A 334 23.98 -18.55 3.78
C ALA A 334 22.53 -18.97 4.07
N ILE A 335 21.71 -19.19 3.03
CA ILE A 335 20.36 -19.74 3.16
C ILE A 335 20.39 -21.15 3.75
N TRP A 336 21.24 -22.03 3.22
CA TRP A 336 21.37 -23.40 3.68
C TRP A 336 21.83 -23.50 5.15
N GLU A 337 22.78 -22.67 5.56
CA GLU A 337 23.37 -22.70 6.90
C GLU A 337 22.54 -21.97 7.96
N LEU A 338 21.65 -21.05 7.57
CA LEU A 338 20.90 -20.20 8.50
C LEU A 338 20.15 -20.96 9.61
N PRO A 339 19.45 -22.09 9.35
CA PRO A 339 18.73 -22.81 10.41
C PRO A 339 19.65 -23.28 11.53
N LEU A 340 20.89 -23.66 11.20
CA LEU A 340 21.90 -24.08 12.17
C LEU A 340 22.46 -22.87 12.94
N GLN A 341 22.54 -21.70 12.29
CA GLN A 341 23.03 -20.46 12.89
C GLN A 341 21.96 -19.70 13.69
N LEU A 342 20.67 -20.00 13.49
CA LEU A 342 19.54 -19.26 14.06
C LEU A 342 19.62 -19.10 15.59
N PRO A 343 19.90 -20.16 16.39
CA PRO A 343 20.00 -20.02 17.84
C PRO A 343 21.14 -19.09 18.27
N ALA A 344 22.27 -19.13 17.55
CA ALA A 344 23.40 -18.25 17.81
C ALA A 344 23.07 -16.79 17.46
N LEU A 345 22.41 -16.55 16.31
CA LEU A 345 21.95 -15.24 15.89
C LEU A 345 20.96 -14.63 16.88
N VAL A 346 20.00 -15.40 17.39
CA VAL A 346 19.04 -14.94 18.40
C VAL A 346 19.76 -14.54 19.69
N ARG A 347 20.73 -15.34 20.16
CA ARG A 347 21.54 -15.00 21.33
C ARG A 347 22.36 -13.73 21.12
N GLN A 348 22.98 -13.56 19.95
CA GLN A 348 23.77 -12.38 19.61
C GLN A 348 22.92 -11.11 19.54
N ALA A 349 21.73 -11.20 18.94
CA ALA A 349 20.78 -10.10 18.86
C ALA A 349 20.28 -9.69 20.26
N TRP A 350 19.99 -10.67 21.12
CA TRP A 350 19.58 -10.41 22.50
C TRP A 350 20.66 -9.71 23.32
N GLN A 351 21.92 -10.08 23.11
CA GLN A 351 23.06 -9.49 23.81
C GLN A 351 23.57 -8.18 23.17
N LEU A 352 22.91 -7.69 22.11
CA LEU A 352 23.31 -6.52 21.31
C LEU A 352 24.79 -6.53 20.88
N HIS A 353 25.39 -7.72 20.78
CA HIS A 353 26.84 -7.87 20.70
C HIS A 353 27.36 -7.74 19.27
N ARG A 354 26.57 -8.21 18.29
CA ARG A 354 26.87 -8.12 16.85
C ARG A 354 25.60 -8.02 16.03
N TRP A 355 25.65 -7.17 15.02
CA TRP A 355 24.62 -7.12 13.98
C TRP A 355 24.78 -8.28 13.01
N PRO A 356 23.67 -8.85 12.49
CA PRO A 356 23.73 -9.91 11.48
C PRO A 356 24.50 -9.42 10.23
N GLN A 357 25.28 -10.32 9.63
CA GLN A 357 25.97 -10.00 8.39
C GLN A 357 24.94 -9.81 7.25
N PRO A 358 25.26 -9.01 6.21
CA PRO A 358 24.34 -8.78 5.08
C PRO A 358 23.80 -10.07 4.45
N GLN A 359 24.64 -11.11 4.35
CA GLN A 359 24.25 -12.40 3.79
C GLN A 359 23.23 -13.14 4.68
N GLN A 360 23.35 -13.02 6.00
CA GLN A 360 22.38 -13.58 6.95
C GLN A 360 21.04 -12.84 6.90
N LEU A 361 21.06 -11.52 6.68
CA LEU A 361 19.85 -10.73 6.46
C LEU A 361 19.12 -11.15 5.17
N VAL A 362 19.85 -11.40 4.09
CA VAL A 362 19.27 -11.93 2.83
C VAL A 362 18.66 -13.31 3.06
N ALA A 363 19.35 -14.19 3.79
CA ALA A 363 18.85 -15.52 4.13
C ALA A 363 17.56 -15.45 4.99
N LEU A 364 17.52 -14.59 6.00
CA LEU A 364 16.30 -14.32 6.79
C LEU A 364 15.15 -13.83 5.89
N GLY A 365 15.44 -12.95 4.93
CA GLY A 365 14.53 -12.52 3.86
C GLY A 365 13.92 -13.67 3.08
N PHE A 366 14.76 -14.60 2.64
CA PHE A 366 14.32 -15.78 1.91
C PHE A 366 13.35 -16.63 2.72
N TYR A 367 13.68 -16.95 3.99
CA TYR A 367 12.82 -17.76 4.85
C TYR A 367 11.51 -17.04 5.23
N ALA A 368 11.54 -15.74 5.49
CA ALA A 368 10.32 -14.97 5.77
C ALA A 368 9.34 -14.99 4.59
N MET A 369 9.86 -14.82 3.36
CA MET A 369 9.08 -14.91 2.14
C MET A 369 8.46 -16.31 1.95
N TRP A 370 9.23 -17.37 2.19
CA TRP A 370 8.75 -18.76 2.10
C TRP A 370 7.73 -19.12 3.17
N ALA A 371 7.95 -18.72 4.43
CA ALA A 371 7.01 -18.94 5.52
C ALA A 371 5.65 -18.31 5.18
N ARG A 372 5.65 -17.06 4.69
CA ARG A 372 4.42 -16.38 4.25
C ARG A 372 3.74 -17.10 3.09
N PHE A 373 4.49 -17.62 2.13
CA PHE A 373 3.94 -18.43 1.05
C PHE A 373 3.26 -19.71 1.57
N LEU A 374 3.94 -20.45 2.46
CA LEU A 374 3.41 -21.68 3.06
C LEU A 374 2.15 -21.41 3.89
N VAL A 375 2.17 -20.39 4.76
CA VAL A 375 0.99 -19.97 5.54
C VAL A 375 -0.17 -19.62 4.62
N ALA A 376 0.07 -18.88 3.53
CA ALA A 376 -1.00 -18.54 2.59
C ALA A 376 -1.62 -19.78 1.92
N GLN A 377 -0.82 -20.80 1.60
CA GLN A 377 -1.32 -22.07 1.05
C GLN A 377 -2.11 -22.87 2.08
N LEU A 378 -1.63 -22.93 3.33
CA LEU A 378 -2.30 -23.66 4.42
C LEU A 378 -3.63 -23.00 4.82
N VAL A 379 -3.64 -21.68 5.01
CA VAL A 379 -4.85 -20.90 5.35
C VAL A 379 -5.82 -20.85 4.17
N GLY A 380 -5.30 -20.73 2.93
CA GLY A 380 -6.11 -20.78 1.72
C GLY A 380 -6.88 -22.10 1.59
N ARG A 381 -6.21 -23.24 1.88
CA ARG A 381 -6.84 -24.56 1.96
C ARG A 381 -7.89 -24.62 3.07
N TYR A 382 -7.61 -24.10 4.26
CA TYR A 382 -8.54 -24.12 5.39
C TYR A 382 -9.84 -23.33 5.12
N ARG A 383 -9.74 -22.16 4.44
CA ARG A 383 -10.91 -21.37 4.03
C ARG A 383 -11.77 -22.04 2.95
N SER A 384 -11.16 -22.80 2.03
CA SER A 384 -11.92 -23.59 1.05
C SER A 384 -12.67 -24.79 1.66
N TYR A 385 -12.30 -25.25 2.86
CA TYR A 385 -13.06 -26.27 3.60
C TYR A 385 -14.18 -25.68 4.47
N SER A 386 -14.20 -24.38 4.74
CA SER A 386 -15.10 -23.73 5.71
C SER A 386 -16.14 -22.78 5.10
N LEU A 387 -16.13 -22.57 3.79
CA LEU A 387 -17.17 -21.82 3.08
C LEU A 387 -17.82 -22.71 2.00
N PRO A 388 -19.13 -23.03 2.10
CA PRO A 388 -19.84 -23.67 0.99
C PRO A 388 -19.78 -22.75 -0.24
N ALA A 389 -19.65 -23.37 -1.42
CA ALA A 389 -19.46 -22.69 -2.70
C ALA A 389 -20.47 -21.55 -2.88
N GLN A 390 -19.95 -20.32 -3.09
CA GLN A 390 -20.79 -19.20 -3.49
C GLN A 390 -21.45 -19.52 -4.85
N PRO A 391 -22.78 -19.51 -4.96
CA PRO A 391 -23.43 -19.56 -6.27
C PRO A 391 -23.13 -18.26 -7.04
N ALA A 392 -23.05 -18.42 -8.36
CA ALA A 392 -22.54 -17.47 -9.34
C ALA A 392 -23.29 -16.13 -9.41
#